data_AF-A0A973ANM1-F1
#
_entry.id   AF-A0A973ANM1-F1
#
_cell.length_a   1.000
_cell.length_b   1.000
_cell.length_c   1.000
_cell.angle_alpha   90.00
_cell.angle_beta   90.00
_cell.angle_gamma   90.00
#
_symmetry.space_group_name_H-M   'P 1'
#
loop_
_entity.id
_entity.type
_entity.pdbx_description
1 polymer ?
#
loop_
_entity_poly.entity_id
_entity_poly.type
_entity_poly.pdbx_seq_one_letter_code
_entity_poly.pdbx_strand_id
1 'polypeptide(L)'
;MSHGYEQYYSEINPSIYENTTKREVSREVEEVLNVFRAIKFSCLKLGYKPKSHWAEFEGFDGNDDGGQYGFAQFVRRTLGKWDELKDRPDNSHSGTSLDHYRAMLRTWRRLGEKYELTADEIEQIADAK
;
A
#
# COMPACT_ATOMS: atom_id res chain seq x y z
N MET A 1 -6.84 33.97 11.58
CA MET A 1 -6.37 33.22 10.39
C MET A 1 -5.22 32.34 10.84
N SER A 2 -5.41 31.02 10.90
CA SER A 2 -4.35 30.06 11.20
C SER A 2 -3.69 29.64 9.88
N HIS A 3 -2.47 30.09 9.64
CA HIS A 3 -1.75 29.92 8.36
C HIS A 3 -0.93 28.62 8.27
N GLY A 4 -1.09 27.67 9.20
CA GLY A 4 -0.55 26.32 9.10
C GLY A 4 0.94 26.22 8.77
N TYR A 5 1.78 26.98 9.49
CA TYR A 5 3.23 27.03 9.25
C TYR A 5 3.93 25.74 9.68
N GLU A 6 3.99 24.75 8.78
CA GLU A 6 4.54 23.41 9.00
C GLU A 6 5.94 23.40 9.64
N GLN A 7 6.79 24.37 9.29
CA GLN A 7 8.15 24.51 9.83
C GLN A 7 8.20 24.52 11.36
N TYR A 8 7.17 25.01 12.04
CA TYR A 8 7.14 25.14 13.50
C TYR A 8 6.31 24.04 14.19
N TYR A 9 5.78 23.05 13.45
CA TYR A 9 4.92 22.02 14.04
C TYR A 9 5.67 21.14 15.06
N SER A 10 6.97 20.91 14.85
CA SER A 10 7.83 20.20 15.78
C SER A 10 8.00 20.94 17.11
N GLU A 11 8.01 22.27 17.10
CA GLU A 11 8.14 23.11 18.29
C GLU A 11 6.82 23.24 19.06
N ILE A 12 5.68 23.17 18.36
CA ILE A 12 4.34 23.29 18.95
C ILE A 12 3.99 22.04 19.77
N ASN A 13 4.33 20.85 19.29
CA ASN A 13 4.12 19.62 20.05
C ASN A 13 5.17 18.54 19.69
N PRO A 14 6.34 18.56 20.38
CA PRO A 14 7.42 17.63 20.12
C PRO A 14 6.99 16.16 20.26
N SER A 15 6.12 15.86 21.22
CA SER A 15 5.67 14.47 21.49
C SER A 15 4.89 13.85 20.33
N ILE A 16 4.12 14.66 19.61
CA ILE A 16 3.40 14.23 18.39
C ILE A 16 4.40 14.12 17.24
N TYR A 17 5.28 15.10 17.09
CA TYR A 17 6.19 15.17 15.93
C TYR A 17 7.24 14.05 15.95
N GLU A 18 7.82 13.72 17.10
CA GLU A 18 8.84 12.67 17.25
C GLU A 18 8.31 11.27 16.91
N ASN A 19 7.03 10.99 17.20
CA ASN A 19 6.41 9.68 16.99
C ASN A 19 5.50 9.66 15.73
N THR A 20 5.63 10.65 14.85
CA THR A 20 4.81 10.73 13.64
C THR A 20 5.26 9.71 12.60
N THR A 21 4.31 8.99 12.01
CA THR A 21 4.54 8.26 10.75
C THR A 21 4.91 9.25 9.66
N LYS A 22 6.11 9.11 9.08
CA LYS A 22 6.57 10.00 8.01
C LYS A 22 5.58 9.97 6.85
N ARG A 23 5.31 11.14 6.26
CA ARG A 23 4.38 11.28 5.11
C ARG A 23 4.72 10.35 3.94
N GLU A 24 6.01 10.09 3.72
CA GLU A 24 6.49 9.16 2.68
C GLU A 24 6.03 7.72 2.92
N VAL A 25 6.02 7.26 4.17
CA VAL A 25 5.53 5.93 4.56
C VAL A 25 4.03 5.83 4.30
N SER A 26 3.27 6.85 4.72
CA SER A 26 1.82 6.89 4.47
C SER A 26 1.50 6.85 2.97
N ARG A 27 2.24 7.63 2.17
CA ARG A 27 2.08 7.63 0.71
C ARG A 27 2.44 6.27 0.10
N GLU A 28 3.55 5.66 0.50
CA GLU A 28 3.96 4.34 0.02
C GLU A 28 2.87 3.29 0.29
N VAL A 29 2.33 3.26 1.51
CA VAL A 29 1.23 2.33 1.85
C VAL A 29 0.00 2.55 0.98
N GLU A 30 -0.45 3.79 0.81
CA GLU A 30 -1.62 4.08 -0.04
C GLU A 30 -1.39 3.69 -1.51
N GLU A 31 -0.19 3.95 -2.04
CA GLU A 31 0.19 3.57 -3.40
C GLU A 31 0.21 2.04 -3.55
N VAL A 32 0.77 1.30 -2.59
CA VAL A 32 0.75 -0.17 -2.58
C VAL A 32 -0.69 -0.68 -2.56
N LEU A 33 -1.54 -0.17 -1.67
CA LEU A 33 -2.96 -0.56 -1.61
C LEU A 33 -3.70 -0.27 -2.92
N ASN A 34 -3.35 0.82 -3.63
CA ASN A 34 -3.92 1.13 -4.94
C ASN A 34 -3.52 0.14 -6.03
N VAL A 35 -2.28 -0.39 -6.01
CA VAL A 35 -1.88 -1.48 -6.92
C VAL A 35 -2.79 -2.69 -6.73
N PHE A 36 -2.97 -3.14 -5.48
CA PHE A 36 -3.81 -4.31 -5.20
C PHE A 36 -5.29 -4.08 -5.48
N ARG A 37 -5.78 -2.85 -5.31
CA ARG A 37 -7.11 -2.44 -5.77
C ARG A 37 -7.24 -2.60 -7.29
N ALA A 38 -6.28 -2.08 -8.05
CA ALA A 38 -6.28 -2.15 -9.51
C ALA A 38 -6.28 -3.62 -9.97
N ILE A 39 -5.42 -4.45 -9.38
CA ILE A 39 -5.40 -5.90 -9.65
C ILE A 39 -6.75 -6.53 -9.34
N LYS A 40 -7.27 -6.33 -8.12
CA LYS A 40 -8.54 -6.97 -7.68
C LYS A 40 -9.70 -6.61 -8.60
N PHE A 41 -9.90 -5.34 -8.92
CA PHE A 41 -10.99 -4.93 -9.78
C PHE A 41 -10.80 -5.39 -11.22
N SER A 42 -9.57 -5.42 -11.73
CA SER A 42 -9.28 -5.95 -13.06
C SER A 42 -9.57 -7.46 -13.15
N CYS A 43 -9.16 -8.25 -12.15
CA CYS A 43 -9.50 -9.67 -12.04
C CYS A 43 -11.02 -9.89 -12.04
N LEU A 44 -11.76 -9.13 -11.25
CA LEU A 44 -13.22 -9.21 -11.19
C LEU A 44 -13.87 -8.88 -12.53
N LYS A 45 -13.42 -7.80 -13.20
CA LYS A 45 -13.93 -7.37 -14.51
C LYS A 45 -13.66 -8.40 -15.61
N LEU A 46 -12.48 -9.02 -15.59
CA LEU A 46 -12.05 -10.00 -16.59
C LEU A 46 -12.57 -11.42 -16.32
N GLY A 47 -13.09 -11.70 -15.11
CA GLY A 47 -13.31 -13.07 -14.66
C GLY A 47 -12.00 -13.88 -14.56
N TYR A 48 -10.88 -13.19 -14.36
CA TYR A 48 -9.54 -13.77 -14.39
C TYR A 48 -9.04 -14.06 -12.97
N LYS A 49 -8.44 -15.23 -12.78
CA LYS A 49 -7.74 -15.60 -11.54
C LYS A 49 -6.22 -15.54 -11.80
N PRO A 50 -5.48 -14.69 -11.07
CA PRO A 50 -4.03 -14.61 -11.19
C PRO A 50 -3.36 -15.96 -10.89
N LYS A 51 -2.24 -16.21 -11.55
CA LYS A 51 -1.40 -17.39 -11.31
C LYS A 51 -0.43 -17.14 -10.17
N SER A 52 0.15 -15.94 -10.12
CA SER A 52 1.06 -15.54 -9.06
C SER A 52 0.33 -15.26 -7.75
N HIS A 53 0.82 -15.82 -6.64
CA HIS A 53 0.29 -15.53 -5.31
C HIS A 53 0.50 -14.05 -4.92
N TRP A 54 1.56 -13.45 -5.47
CA TRP A 54 1.92 -12.04 -5.25
C TRP A 54 0.92 -11.03 -5.85
N ALA A 55 -0.06 -11.51 -6.63
CA ALA A 55 -1.18 -10.67 -7.08
C ALA A 55 -2.17 -10.34 -5.95
N GLU A 56 -2.06 -10.99 -4.80
CA GLU A 56 -2.91 -10.80 -3.64
C GLU A 56 -2.19 -10.00 -2.54
N PHE A 57 -2.90 -9.07 -1.90
CA PHE A 57 -2.32 -8.32 -0.79
C PHE A 57 -2.16 -9.23 0.43
N GLU A 58 -0.96 -9.29 0.99
CA GLU A 58 -0.62 -10.17 2.11
C GLU A 58 -0.38 -9.40 3.43
N GLY A 59 -0.39 -8.07 3.40
CA GLY A 59 -0.04 -7.27 4.57
C GLY A 59 1.38 -6.74 4.52
N PHE A 60 1.76 -6.04 5.59
CA PHE A 60 3.14 -5.60 5.81
C PHE A 60 3.72 -6.38 6.99
N ASP A 61 5.05 -6.43 7.11
CA ASP A 61 5.69 -7.07 8.25
C ASP A 61 5.37 -6.28 9.53
N GLY A 62 4.65 -6.92 10.46
CA GLY A 62 4.29 -6.31 11.74
C GLY A 62 5.46 -6.17 12.71
N ASN A 63 6.62 -6.77 12.43
CA ASN A 63 7.84 -6.63 13.22
C ASN A 63 8.76 -5.51 12.70
N ASP A 64 8.42 -4.88 11.57
CA ASP A 64 9.21 -3.77 11.02
C ASP A 64 8.84 -2.44 11.69
N ASP A 65 9.86 -1.68 12.10
CA ASP A 65 9.71 -0.37 12.74
C ASP A 65 9.42 0.77 11.72
N GLY A 66 9.31 0.46 10.42
CA GLY A 66 9.09 1.44 9.36
C GLY A 66 7.71 2.13 9.38
N GLY A 67 6.74 1.56 10.11
CA GLY A 67 5.41 2.14 10.31
C GLY A 67 4.39 1.83 9.21
N GLN A 68 4.76 1.08 8.16
CA GLN A 68 3.85 0.68 7.08
C GLN A 68 2.70 -0.16 7.62
N TYR A 69 3.00 -1.17 8.44
CA TYR A 69 1.99 -2.03 9.06
C TYR A 69 0.97 -1.22 9.88
N GLY A 70 1.46 -0.37 10.80
CA GLY A 70 0.60 0.44 11.65
C GLY A 70 -0.29 1.38 10.86
N PHE A 71 0.26 2.03 9.83
CA PHE A 71 -0.51 2.92 8.97
C PHE A 71 -1.53 2.17 8.10
N ALA A 72 -1.15 1.03 7.51
CA ALA A 72 -2.05 0.19 6.72
C ALA A 72 -3.23 -0.32 7.54
N GLN A 73 -2.98 -0.77 8.77
CA GLN A 73 -4.01 -1.17 9.72
C GLN A 73 -4.94 -0.01 10.05
N PHE A 74 -4.39 1.18 10.36
CA PHE A 74 -5.20 2.36 10.66
C PHE A 74 -6.14 2.74 9.50
N VAL A 75 -5.62 2.86 8.26
CA VAL A 75 -6.46 3.29 7.14
C VAL A 75 -7.51 2.23 6.74
N ARG A 76 -7.19 0.94 6.83
CA ARG A 76 -8.11 -0.14 6.44
C ARG A 76 -9.12 -0.49 7.54
N ARG A 77 -8.68 -0.58 8.79
CA ARG A 77 -9.51 -1.06 9.91
C ARG A 77 -10.19 0.06 10.67
N THR A 78 -9.50 1.17 10.89
CA THR A 78 -10.05 2.29 11.65
C THR A 78 -10.84 3.24 10.75
N LEU A 79 -10.29 3.60 9.58
CA LEU A 79 -10.98 4.50 8.63
C LEU A 79 -11.89 3.78 7.63
N GLY A 80 -11.82 2.45 7.53
CA GLY A 80 -12.64 1.66 6.60
C GLY A 80 -12.34 1.91 5.13
N LYS A 81 -11.12 2.36 4.78
CA LYS A 81 -10.71 2.57 3.39
C LYS A 81 -10.20 1.27 2.75
N TRP A 82 -10.28 1.19 1.42
CA TRP A 82 -9.97 -0.05 0.66
C TRP A 82 -10.79 -1.26 1.14
N ASP A 83 -12.11 -1.07 1.29
CA ASP A 83 -13.04 -2.12 1.74
C ASP A 83 -13.02 -3.35 0.83
N GLU A 84 -12.72 -3.16 -0.47
CA GLU A 84 -12.49 -4.25 -1.40
C GLU A 84 -11.31 -5.15 -0.97
N LEU A 85 -10.37 -4.68 -0.15
CA LEU A 85 -9.29 -5.50 0.38
C LEU A 85 -9.54 -5.98 1.81
N LYS A 86 -10.71 -5.75 2.42
CA LYS A 86 -10.94 -6.01 3.86
C LYS A 86 -10.68 -7.45 4.30
N ASP A 87 -10.93 -8.42 3.44
CA ASP A 87 -10.74 -9.84 3.75
C ASP A 87 -9.27 -10.29 3.67
N ARG A 88 -8.37 -9.40 3.24
CA ARG A 88 -6.93 -9.64 3.20
C ARG A 88 -6.30 -9.43 4.57
N PRO A 89 -5.24 -10.18 4.93
CA PRO A 89 -4.48 -9.95 6.14
C PRO A 89 -3.87 -8.53 6.18
N ASP A 90 -3.54 -8.06 7.38
CA ASP A 90 -2.78 -6.82 7.59
C ASP A 90 -1.31 -7.10 7.86
N ASN A 91 -1.01 -8.27 8.45
CA ASN A 91 0.34 -8.73 8.77
C ASN A 91 0.73 -9.88 7.84
N SER A 92 1.85 -9.73 7.13
CA SER A 92 2.33 -10.76 6.21
C SER A 92 2.90 -11.99 6.91
N HIS A 93 3.28 -11.91 8.20
CA HIS A 93 3.88 -12.98 9.05
C HIS A 93 5.12 -13.71 8.49
N SER A 94 5.45 -13.44 7.24
CA SER A 94 6.64 -13.76 6.49
C SER A 94 7.11 -12.41 5.99
N GLY A 95 8.42 -12.16 5.95
CA GLY A 95 8.97 -10.89 5.52
C GLY A 95 8.76 -10.63 4.01
N THR A 96 7.52 -10.68 3.50
CA THR A 96 7.10 -10.16 2.19
C THR A 96 7.78 -8.82 2.06
N SER A 97 8.79 -8.78 1.20
CA SER A 97 9.73 -7.67 1.25
C SER A 97 9.01 -6.45 0.75
N LEU A 98 9.06 -5.37 1.53
CA LEU A 98 8.67 -4.05 1.06
C LEU A 98 9.32 -3.73 -0.30
N ASP A 99 10.49 -4.30 -0.57
CA ASP A 99 11.18 -4.25 -1.86
C ASP A 99 10.37 -4.88 -3.01
N HIS A 100 9.65 -5.97 -2.78
CA HIS A 100 8.76 -6.55 -3.77
C HIS A 100 7.59 -5.61 -4.06
N TYR A 101 6.93 -5.05 -3.04
CA TYR A 101 5.87 -4.05 -3.25
C TYR A 101 6.39 -2.79 -3.98
N ARG A 102 7.62 -2.36 -3.69
CA ARG A 102 8.29 -1.30 -4.44
C ARG A 102 8.54 -1.71 -5.90
N ALA A 103 8.89 -2.96 -6.17
CA ALA A 103 9.03 -3.48 -7.53
C ALA A 103 7.69 -3.48 -8.28
N MET A 104 6.61 -3.94 -7.63
CA MET A 104 5.25 -3.87 -8.17
C MET A 104 4.88 -2.43 -8.51
N LEU A 105 5.14 -1.48 -7.60
CA LEU A 105 4.90 -0.05 -7.83
C LEU A 105 5.66 0.51 -9.04
N ARG A 106 6.95 0.19 -9.16
CA ARG A 106 7.76 0.61 -10.33
C ARG A 106 7.17 0.07 -11.64
N THR A 107 6.74 -1.20 -11.63
CA THR A 107 6.13 -1.82 -12.81
C THR A 107 4.77 -1.20 -13.13
N TRP A 108 3.91 -1.00 -12.14
CA TRP A 108 2.61 -0.37 -12.32
C TRP A 108 2.73 1.08 -12.84
N ARG A 109 3.71 1.84 -12.34
CA ARG A 109 4.08 3.17 -12.86
C ARG A 109 4.51 3.14 -14.32
N ARG A 110 5.36 2.17 -14.70
CA ARG A 110 5.79 1.99 -16.09
C ARG A 110 4.63 1.63 -17.03
N LEU A 111 3.59 0.98 -16.51
CA LEU A 111 2.35 0.66 -17.23
C LEU A 111 1.34 1.83 -17.24
N GLY A 112 1.68 2.97 -16.63
CA GLY A 112 0.87 4.19 -16.63
C GLY A 112 -0.15 4.28 -15.49
N GLU A 113 0.07 3.56 -14.38
CA GLU A 113 -0.77 3.63 -13.17
C GLU A 113 -2.26 3.36 -13.43
N LYS A 114 -2.55 2.47 -14.39
CA LYS A 114 -3.90 2.16 -14.81
C LYS A 114 -4.64 1.34 -13.74
N TYR A 115 -5.93 1.63 -13.57
CA TYR A 115 -6.84 0.81 -12.78
C TYR A 115 -7.52 -0.29 -13.58
N GLU A 116 -7.47 -0.21 -14.92
CA GLU A 116 -7.90 -1.27 -15.81
C GLU A 116 -6.68 -1.97 -16.39
N LEU A 117 -6.38 -3.15 -15.86
CA LEU A 117 -5.24 -3.97 -16.23
C LEU A 117 -5.71 -5.17 -17.06
N THR A 118 -4.91 -5.55 -18.04
CA THR A 118 -5.03 -6.84 -18.73
C THR A 118 -4.50 -7.99 -17.87
N ALA A 119 -4.83 -9.23 -18.22
CA ALA A 119 -4.29 -10.41 -17.53
C ALA A 119 -2.75 -10.44 -17.54
N ASP A 120 -2.12 -10.08 -18.66
CA ASP A 120 -0.66 -10.06 -18.78
C ASP A 120 -0.03 -8.95 -17.94
N GLU A 121 -0.67 -7.77 -17.85
CA GLU A 121 -0.20 -6.67 -16.98
C GLU A 121 -0.31 -7.05 -15.50
N ILE A 122 -1.35 -7.78 -15.10
CA ILE A 122 -1.50 -8.26 -13.72
C ILE A 122 -0.33 -9.18 -13.34
N GLU A 123 -0.02 -10.17 -14.17
CA GLU A 123 1.11 -11.08 -13.91
C GLU A 123 2.44 -10.34 -13.97
N GLN A 124 2.60 -9.36 -14.86
CA GLN A 124 3.81 -8.55 -14.93
C GLN A 124 4.04 -7.72 -13.65
N ILE A 125 2.97 -7.16 -13.08
CA ILE A 125 3.04 -6.45 -11.80
C ILE A 125 3.35 -7.43 -10.67
N ALA A 126 2.62 -8.55 -10.59
CA ALA A 126 2.76 -9.53 -9.51
C ALA A 126 4.15 -10.19 -9.46
N ASP A 127 4.78 -10.47 -10.61
CA ASP A 127 6.10 -11.10 -10.66
C ASP A 127 7.26 -10.10 -10.78
N ALA A 128 7.02 -8.83 -10.42
CA ALA A 128 8.02 -7.78 -10.48
C ALA A 128 9.24 -8.05 -9.57
N LYS A 129 10.42 -7.62 -10.04
CA LYS A 129 11.71 -7.74 -9.36
C LYS A 129 12.40 -6.39 -9.20
#